data_AF-A0AAD2FQV3-F1
#
_entry.id   AF-A0AAD2FQV3-F1
#
_cell.length_a   1.000
_cell.length_b   1.000
_cell.length_c   1.000
_cell.angle_alpha   90.00
_cell.angle_beta   90.00
_cell.angle_gamma   90.00
#
_symmetry.space_group_name_H-M   'P 1'
#
loop_
_entity.id
_entity.type
_entity.pdbx_description
1 polymer ?
#
loop_
_entity_poly.entity_id
_entity_poly.type
_entity_poly.pdbx_seq_one_letter_code
_entity_poly.pdbx_strand_id
1 'polypeptide(L)'
;MGKTSRRNNRNTSGATPGVANRASAAVAPVAAPPPTQSQANVYYPSDGPSDVELLQTTSQSLQAKLNQLTELGLANDRAGFVQHFVPLDLSPGDTECYLQQLRTDPEAEGQWRNLVAEIAAIRSGHGVDRIEGDQVTRATFFFSHPLLDKCDREVCFVCVNGEWRADG
;
A
#
# COMPACT_ATOMS: atom_id res chain seq x y z
N MET A 1 -34.26 -40.74 -6.12
CA MET A 1 -35.44 -39.91 -5.82
C MET A 1 -34.95 -38.68 -5.05
N GLY A 2 -35.20 -37.41 -5.35
CA GLY A 2 -35.86 -36.68 -6.45
C GLY A 2 -34.96 -35.49 -6.89
N LYS A 3 -34.87 -35.13 -8.17
CA LYS A 3 -35.79 -34.32 -9.02
C LYS A 3 -35.79 -32.79 -8.76
N THR A 4 -34.89 -32.10 -9.49
CA THR A 4 -35.13 -30.99 -10.47
C THR A 4 -35.79 -29.64 -10.11
N SER A 5 -35.29 -28.60 -10.82
CA SER A 5 -35.94 -27.33 -11.29
C SER A 5 -35.58 -26.06 -10.51
N ARG A 6 -35.40 -24.84 -11.09
CA ARG A 6 -35.64 -24.29 -12.44
C ARG A 6 -34.96 -22.90 -12.60
N ARG A 7 -34.76 -22.50 -13.87
CA ARG A 7 -34.25 -21.21 -14.44
C ARG A 7 -35.07 -19.95 -14.10
N ASN A 8 -34.45 -18.76 -14.22
CA ASN A 8 -34.73 -17.67 -15.22
C ASN A 8 -33.99 -16.38 -14.80
N ASN A 9 -33.14 -15.75 -15.62
CA ASN A 9 -33.37 -14.94 -16.82
C ASN A 9 -34.29 -13.72 -16.61
N ARG A 10 -33.71 -12.51 -16.59
CA ARG A 10 -34.35 -11.30 -17.15
C ARG A 10 -33.31 -10.26 -17.57
N ASN A 11 -33.44 -9.92 -18.83
CA ASN A 11 -32.79 -8.88 -19.62
C ASN A 11 -33.77 -7.70 -19.69
N THR A 12 -33.35 -6.45 -19.52
CA THR A 12 -34.13 -5.28 -19.96
C THR A 12 -33.24 -4.08 -20.29
N SER A 13 -33.35 -3.64 -21.54
CA SER A 13 -32.72 -2.48 -22.16
C SER A 13 -33.59 -1.22 -22.03
N GLY A 14 -32.98 -0.04 -22.22
CA GLY A 14 -33.63 1.26 -22.46
C GLY A 14 -32.78 2.40 -21.89
N ALA A 15 -32.63 3.59 -22.46
CA ALA A 15 -32.99 4.21 -23.73
C ALA A 15 -32.14 5.51 -23.81
N THR A 16 -31.65 5.89 -24.99
CA THR A 16 -31.19 7.26 -25.33
C THR A 16 -32.40 8.07 -25.85
N PRO A 17 -32.34 9.35 -26.31
CA PRO A 17 -31.28 10.39 -26.32
C PRO A 17 -31.77 11.79 -25.83
N GLY A 18 -30.93 12.82 -25.82
CA GLY A 18 -31.36 14.22 -25.60
C GLY A 18 -30.31 15.26 -25.96
N VAL A 19 -30.69 16.22 -26.81
CA VAL A 19 -29.87 17.16 -27.58
C VAL A 19 -30.00 18.59 -27.03
N ALA A 20 -28.92 19.40 -27.08
CA ALA A 20 -28.85 20.86 -27.35
C ALA A 20 -27.56 21.42 -26.72
N ASN A 21 -26.51 21.81 -27.45
CA ASN A 21 -26.37 22.94 -28.37
C ASN A 21 -26.75 24.31 -27.76
N ARG A 22 -25.75 25.08 -27.29
CA ARG A 22 -25.79 26.54 -27.36
C ARG A 22 -24.38 27.14 -27.42
N ALA A 23 -24.24 28.06 -28.36
CA ALA A 23 -23.01 28.69 -28.79
C ALA A 23 -22.75 30.04 -28.07
N SER A 24 -21.48 30.48 -28.21
CA SER A 24 -21.02 31.86 -28.35
C SER A 24 -21.12 32.83 -27.16
N ALA A 25 -19.97 33.32 -26.70
CA ALA A 25 -19.59 34.73 -26.91
C ALA A 25 -18.12 34.98 -26.54
N ALA A 26 -17.38 35.55 -27.48
CA ALA A 26 -16.04 36.05 -27.33
C ALA A 26 -16.02 37.41 -26.60
N VAL A 27 -15.02 37.65 -25.76
CA VAL A 27 -14.54 38.99 -25.43
C VAL A 27 -13.00 38.95 -25.41
N ALA A 28 -12.39 39.73 -26.28
CA ALA A 28 -10.96 40.06 -26.29
C ALA A 28 -10.80 41.55 -25.91
N PRO A 29 -9.59 42.13 -25.93
CA PRO A 29 -8.59 42.14 -24.86
C PRO A 29 -8.34 43.57 -24.32
N VAL A 30 -7.77 43.72 -23.12
CA VAL A 30 -7.16 44.99 -22.68
C VAL A 30 -5.78 44.71 -22.07
N ALA A 31 -4.77 45.37 -22.63
CA ALA A 31 -3.36 45.24 -22.29
C ALA A 31 -2.88 46.38 -21.36
N ALA A 32 -2.08 45.98 -20.35
CA ALA A 32 -0.94 46.66 -19.69
C ALA A 32 -1.17 48.03 -18.97
N PRO A 33 -0.30 48.47 -18.01
CA PRO A 33 1.06 48.01 -17.63
C PRO A 33 1.28 47.78 -16.11
N PRO A 34 2.50 47.39 -15.64
CA PRO A 34 2.75 46.91 -14.28
C PRO A 34 3.21 48.02 -13.32
N PRO A 35 3.16 47.77 -11.99
CA PRO A 35 4.16 48.34 -11.10
C PRO A 35 4.81 47.30 -10.18
N THR A 36 6.13 47.39 -10.16
CA THR A 36 7.10 46.78 -9.26
C THR A 36 6.76 47.07 -7.80
N GLN A 37 6.65 46.03 -6.97
CA GLN A 37 6.80 46.16 -5.52
C GLN A 37 7.77 45.09 -5.02
N SER A 38 8.93 45.60 -4.60
CA SER A 38 10.01 44.88 -3.95
C SER A 38 9.50 44.22 -2.66
N GLN A 39 9.30 42.91 -2.69
CA GLN A 39 9.15 42.15 -1.46
C GLN A 39 10.55 41.87 -0.90
N ALA A 40 10.79 42.39 0.29
CA ALA A 40 11.97 42.10 1.08
C ALA A 40 12.11 40.57 1.19
N ASN A 41 13.26 40.04 0.74
CA ASN A 41 13.67 38.69 1.08
C ASN A 41 13.82 38.62 2.61
N VAL A 42 12.75 38.18 3.29
CA VAL A 42 12.85 37.71 4.65
C VAL A 42 13.63 36.41 4.58
N TYR A 43 14.93 36.50 4.84
CA TYR A 43 15.80 35.36 5.01
C TYR A 43 15.43 34.67 6.33
N TYR A 44 14.57 33.67 6.24
CA TYR A 44 14.46 32.67 7.30
C TYR A 44 15.69 31.75 7.16
N PRO A 45 16.50 31.55 8.22
CA PRO A 45 17.32 30.35 8.29
C PRO A 45 16.33 29.18 8.23
N SER A 46 16.24 28.60 7.04
CA SER A 46 15.50 27.40 6.75
C SER A 46 16.08 26.30 7.63
N ASP A 47 15.50 26.12 8.82
CA ASP A 47 15.35 24.77 9.37
C ASP A 47 14.42 24.08 8.38
N GLY A 48 15.05 23.54 7.32
CA GLY A 48 14.36 23.08 6.12
C GLY A 48 13.31 22.04 6.46
N PRO A 49 12.39 21.73 5.52
CA PRO A 49 11.57 20.54 5.70
C PRO A 49 12.55 19.41 5.99
N SER A 50 12.39 18.73 7.12
CA SER A 50 13.12 17.50 7.36
C SER A 50 12.70 16.55 6.25
N ASP A 51 13.47 16.55 5.16
CA ASP A 51 13.43 15.59 4.07
C ASP A 51 13.81 14.26 4.70
N VAL A 52 12.86 13.65 5.40
CA VAL A 52 12.94 12.24 5.71
C VAL A 52 12.79 11.56 4.36
N GLU A 53 13.94 11.28 3.74
CA GLU A 53 14.03 10.63 2.45
C GLU A 53 13.28 9.30 2.55
N LEU A 54 12.14 9.20 1.85
CA LEU A 54 11.31 8.00 1.86
C LEU A 54 11.97 6.97 0.95
N LEU A 55 12.49 5.89 1.53
CA LEU A 55 13.18 4.86 0.77
C LEU A 55 12.24 3.68 0.48
N GLN A 56 11.67 3.67 -0.72
CA GLN A 56 10.77 2.62 -1.20
C GLN A 56 11.49 1.65 -2.15
N THR A 57 10.89 0.48 -2.36
CA THR A 57 11.39 -0.46 -3.39
C THR A 57 11.20 0.11 -4.79
N THR A 58 12.13 -0.20 -5.69
CA THR A 58 12.03 0.13 -7.12
C THR A 58 11.18 -0.88 -7.89
N SER A 59 10.84 -2.01 -7.27
CA SER A 59 10.08 -3.09 -7.90
C SER A 59 8.58 -2.82 -7.83
N GLN A 60 7.97 -2.58 -8.99
CA GLN A 60 6.52 -2.34 -9.06
C GLN A 60 5.70 -3.52 -8.53
N SER A 61 6.15 -4.75 -8.79
CA SER A 61 5.46 -5.96 -8.33
C SER A 61 5.54 -6.15 -6.81
N LEU A 62 6.69 -5.86 -6.20
CA LEU A 62 6.83 -5.87 -4.74
C LEU A 62 6.05 -4.73 -4.09
N GLN A 63 6.09 -3.52 -4.68
CA GLN A 63 5.29 -2.40 -4.19
C GLN A 63 3.79 -2.71 -4.24
N ALA A 64 3.30 -3.35 -5.31
CA ALA A 64 1.92 -3.81 -5.40
C ALA A 64 1.59 -4.84 -4.32
N LYS A 65 2.51 -5.77 -4.02
CA LYS A 65 2.35 -6.73 -2.92
C LYS A 65 2.24 -6.03 -1.57
N LEU A 66 3.12 -5.06 -1.29
CA LEU A 66 3.09 -4.29 -0.04
C LEU A 66 1.81 -3.48 0.10
N ASN A 67 1.29 -2.93 -1.00
CA ASN A 67 -0.02 -2.26 -1.02
C ASN A 67 -1.13 -3.24 -0.65
N GLN A 68 -1.18 -4.41 -1.28
CA GLN A 68 -2.16 -5.46 -0.99
C GLN A 68 -2.13 -5.90 0.48
N LEU A 69 -0.94 -6.19 1.02
CA LEU A 69 -0.78 -6.57 2.42
C LEU A 69 -1.24 -5.46 3.37
N THR A 70 -0.97 -4.20 3.03
CA THR A 70 -1.44 -3.07 3.83
C THR A 70 -2.97 -2.95 3.80
N GLU A 71 -3.60 -3.14 2.65
CA GLU A 71 -5.07 -3.12 2.53
C GLU A 71 -5.72 -4.24 3.36
N LEU A 72 -5.18 -5.46 3.30
CA LEU A 72 -5.62 -6.59 4.14
C LEU A 72 -5.44 -6.27 5.63
N GLY A 73 -4.31 -5.66 5.99
CA GLY A 73 -4.02 -5.18 7.34
C GLY A 73 -5.06 -4.17 7.85
N LEU A 74 -5.37 -3.15 7.03
CA LEU A 74 -6.37 -2.12 7.34
C LEU A 74 -7.80 -2.66 7.43
N ALA A 75 -8.11 -3.69 6.62
CA ALA A 75 -9.38 -4.40 6.68
C ALA A 75 -9.48 -5.38 7.86
N ASN A 76 -8.41 -5.55 8.64
CA ASN A 76 -8.27 -6.55 9.68
C ASN A 76 -8.47 -8.00 9.16
N ASP A 77 -8.18 -8.24 7.88
CA ASP A 77 -8.27 -9.56 7.26
C ASP A 77 -6.97 -10.35 7.51
N ARG A 78 -6.87 -10.92 8.71
CA ARG A 78 -5.70 -11.73 9.10
C ARG A 78 -5.51 -12.96 8.23
N ALA A 79 -6.60 -13.59 7.78
CA ALA A 79 -6.51 -14.81 6.98
C ALA A 79 -5.96 -14.51 5.59
N GLY A 80 -6.52 -13.50 4.91
CA GLY A 80 -6.02 -13.04 3.63
C GLY A 80 -4.59 -12.52 3.74
N PHE A 81 -4.27 -11.78 4.81
CA PHE A 81 -2.91 -11.30 5.06
C PHE A 81 -1.93 -12.48 5.18
N VAL A 82 -2.18 -13.45 6.07
CA VAL A 82 -1.31 -14.61 6.28
C VAL A 82 -1.16 -15.39 4.97
N GLN A 83 -2.26 -15.66 4.27
CA GLN A 83 -2.25 -16.36 2.99
C GLN A 83 -1.35 -15.66 1.96
N HIS A 84 -1.25 -14.33 1.99
CA HIS A 84 -0.41 -13.55 1.08
C HIS A 84 1.00 -13.26 1.62
N PHE A 85 1.22 -13.33 2.93
CA PHE A 85 2.47 -12.93 3.56
C PHE A 85 3.46 -14.10 3.73
N VAL A 86 3.00 -15.26 4.20
CA VAL A 86 3.88 -16.37 4.58
C VAL A 86 4.61 -17.02 3.40
N PRO A 87 5.75 -17.70 3.63
CA PRO A 87 6.47 -18.44 2.60
C PRO A 87 5.59 -19.48 1.88
N LEU A 88 5.86 -19.72 0.59
CA LEU A 88 5.10 -20.69 -0.22
C LEU A 88 5.39 -22.15 0.16
N ASP A 89 6.54 -22.41 0.76
CA ASP A 89 6.98 -23.73 1.23
C ASP A 89 6.51 -24.04 2.66
N LEU A 90 5.84 -23.10 3.32
CA LEU A 90 5.25 -23.32 4.63
C LEU A 90 4.10 -24.33 4.53
N SER A 91 4.06 -25.30 5.46
CA SER A 91 2.99 -26.30 5.44
C SER A 91 1.62 -25.65 5.74
N PRO A 92 0.51 -26.22 5.23
CA PRO A 92 -0.82 -25.72 5.59
C PRO A 92 -1.11 -25.77 7.08
N GLY A 93 -0.54 -26.74 7.80
CA GLY A 93 -0.68 -26.88 9.25
C GLY A 93 0.02 -25.75 10.01
N ASP A 94 1.23 -25.40 9.59
CA ASP A 94 1.99 -24.29 10.18
C ASP A 94 1.34 -22.94 9.86
N THR A 95 0.81 -22.79 8.63
CA THR A 95 0.06 -21.59 8.22
C THR A 95 -1.18 -21.39 9.09
N GLU A 96 -1.96 -22.45 9.33
CA GLU A 96 -3.14 -22.39 10.20
C GLU A 96 -2.73 -22.14 11.66
N CYS A 97 -1.65 -22.78 12.13
CA CYS A 97 -1.11 -22.55 13.48
C CYS A 97 -0.75 -21.08 13.69
N TYR A 98 -0.02 -20.49 12.75
CA TYR A 98 0.34 -19.07 12.78
C TYR A 98 -0.89 -18.16 12.75
N LEU A 99 -1.89 -18.47 11.92
CA LEU A 99 -3.16 -17.73 11.89
C LEU A 99 -3.93 -17.84 13.21
N GLN A 100 -3.93 -19.01 13.85
CA GLN A 100 -4.53 -19.20 15.17
C GLN A 100 -3.81 -18.37 16.24
N GLN A 101 -2.48 -18.39 16.27
CA GLN A 101 -1.68 -17.55 17.20
C GLN A 101 -2.03 -16.07 17.03
N LEU A 102 -2.09 -15.59 15.78
CA LEU A 102 -2.51 -14.22 15.46
C LEU A 102 -3.97 -13.91 15.81
N ARG A 103 -4.79 -14.87 16.23
CA ARG A 103 -6.20 -14.67 16.61
C ARG A 103 -6.46 -14.88 18.10
N THR A 104 -5.80 -15.85 18.71
CA THR A 104 -6.19 -16.36 20.03
C THR A 104 -5.16 -16.08 21.12
N ASP A 105 -3.91 -15.83 20.77
CA ASP A 105 -2.88 -15.60 21.77
C ASP A 105 -3.17 -14.32 22.57
N PRO A 106 -2.81 -14.26 23.87
CA PRO A 106 -3.02 -13.06 24.68
C PRO A 106 -2.40 -11.79 24.08
N GLU A 107 -1.33 -11.96 23.28
CA GLU A 107 -0.61 -10.89 22.62
C GLU A 107 -1.01 -10.70 21.15
N ALA A 108 -2.00 -11.47 20.65
CA ALA A 108 -2.39 -11.50 19.23
C ALA A 108 -2.69 -10.11 18.66
N GLU A 109 -3.40 -9.25 19.39
CA GLU A 109 -3.69 -7.89 18.96
C GLU A 109 -2.44 -7.02 18.87
N GLY A 110 -1.50 -7.18 19.81
CA GLY A 110 -0.22 -6.47 19.79
C GLY A 110 0.65 -6.92 18.63
N GLN A 111 0.76 -8.23 18.43
CA GLN A 111 1.49 -8.83 17.32
C GLN A 111 0.92 -8.39 15.97
N TRP A 112 -0.40 -8.45 15.81
CA TRP A 112 -1.07 -8.00 14.61
C TRP A 112 -0.85 -6.52 14.32
N ARG A 113 -1.00 -5.66 15.35
CA ARG A 113 -0.77 -4.21 15.20
C ARG A 113 0.67 -3.91 14.80
N ASN A 114 1.65 -4.59 15.39
CA ASN A 114 3.05 -4.44 15.05
C ASN A 114 3.29 -4.84 13.59
N LEU A 115 2.82 -6.02 13.19
CA LEU A 115 2.98 -6.54 11.82
C LEU A 115 2.38 -5.60 10.76
N VAL A 116 1.15 -5.11 10.98
CA VAL A 116 0.52 -4.16 10.05
C VAL A 116 1.29 -2.84 9.99
N ALA A 117 1.80 -2.36 11.13
CA ALA A 117 2.61 -1.14 11.16
C ALA A 117 3.94 -1.32 10.43
N GLU A 118 4.63 -2.44 10.62
CA GLU A 118 5.87 -2.77 9.91
C GLU A 118 5.65 -2.78 8.38
N ILE A 119 4.61 -3.45 7.89
CA ILE A 119 4.28 -3.46 6.46
C ILE A 119 3.95 -2.05 5.94
N ALA A 120 3.23 -1.24 6.70
CA ALA A 120 2.92 0.14 6.30
C ALA A 120 4.17 1.03 6.23
N ALA A 121 5.12 0.84 7.15
CA ALA A 121 6.42 1.52 7.14
C ALA A 121 7.22 1.14 5.89
N ILE A 122 7.38 -0.16 5.62
CA ILE A 122 8.07 -0.68 4.43
C ILE A 122 7.40 -0.18 3.14
N ARG A 123 6.07 -0.24 3.06
CA ARG A 123 5.30 0.24 1.90
C ARG A 123 5.55 1.71 1.61
N SER A 124 5.61 2.54 2.64
CA SER A 124 5.80 4.00 2.50
C SER A 124 7.26 4.43 2.39
N GLY A 125 8.20 3.57 2.76
CA GLY A 125 9.61 3.92 2.89
C GLY A 125 9.93 4.75 4.13
N HIS A 126 8.96 4.95 5.03
CA HIS A 126 9.15 5.76 6.23
C HIS A 126 9.95 4.98 7.28
N GLY A 127 11.10 5.51 7.68
CA GLY A 127 11.99 4.87 8.66
C GLY A 127 12.78 3.68 8.09
N VAL A 128 12.76 3.50 6.76
CA VAL A 128 13.59 2.51 6.06
C VAL A 128 14.97 3.10 5.85
N ASP A 129 15.98 2.48 6.43
CA ASP A 129 17.36 2.93 6.37
C ASP A 129 18.05 2.49 5.08
N ARG A 130 17.74 1.26 4.64
CA ARG A 130 18.29 0.69 3.40
C ARG A 130 17.47 -0.49 2.91
N ILE A 131 17.59 -0.76 1.60
CA ILE A 131 17.03 -1.94 0.93
C ILE A 131 18.17 -2.69 0.27
N GLU A 132 18.35 -3.95 0.63
CA GLU A 132 19.32 -4.85 0.01
C GLU A 132 18.63 -5.87 -0.93
N GLY A 133 19.44 -6.56 -1.74
CA GLY A 133 18.96 -7.48 -2.77
C GLY A 133 18.84 -6.84 -4.14
N ASP A 134 18.48 -7.64 -5.13
CA ASP A 134 18.30 -7.19 -6.52
C ASP A 134 16.95 -6.50 -6.76
N GLN A 135 16.02 -6.61 -5.79
CA GLN A 135 14.63 -6.15 -5.88
C GLN A 135 13.86 -6.78 -7.06
N VAL A 136 14.34 -7.89 -7.58
CA VAL A 136 13.70 -8.67 -8.66
C VAL A 136 13.34 -10.06 -8.15
N THR A 137 14.29 -10.71 -7.47
CA THR A 137 14.13 -12.03 -6.86
C THR A 137 14.15 -11.97 -5.34
N ARG A 138 14.82 -10.97 -4.76
CA ARG A 138 14.93 -10.78 -3.31
C ARG A 138 15.01 -9.30 -2.96
N ALA A 139 14.33 -8.90 -1.90
CA ALA A 139 14.46 -7.56 -1.30
C ALA A 139 14.44 -7.67 0.23
N THR A 140 15.46 -7.13 0.88
CA THR A 140 15.55 -7.08 2.33
C THR A 140 15.49 -5.64 2.80
N PHE A 141 14.48 -5.32 3.62
CA PHE A 141 14.29 -3.99 4.18
C PHE A 141 14.87 -3.94 5.58
N PHE A 142 15.68 -2.92 5.85
CA PHE A 142 16.18 -2.59 7.18
C PHE A 142 15.55 -1.28 7.62
N PHE A 143 14.88 -1.28 8.77
CA PHE A 143 14.10 -0.13 9.22
C PHE A 143 13.92 -0.13 10.74
N SER A 144 13.68 1.05 11.32
CA SER A 144 13.30 1.18 12.72
C SER A 144 11.83 0.76 12.91
N HIS A 145 11.54 -0.03 13.94
CA HIS A 145 10.18 -0.47 14.25
C HIS A 145 9.27 0.75 14.51
N PRO A 146 8.12 0.88 13.80
CA PRO A 146 7.34 2.12 13.80
C PRO A 146 6.62 2.42 15.13
N LEU A 147 6.45 1.41 15.98
CA LEU A 147 5.77 1.53 17.28
C LEU A 147 6.67 1.28 18.49
N LEU A 148 7.94 0.91 18.28
CA LEU A 148 8.86 0.52 19.35
C LEU A 148 10.18 1.26 19.14
N ASP A 149 10.45 2.21 20.03
CA ASP A 149 11.67 3.01 19.94
C ASP A 149 12.92 2.14 20.06
N LYS A 150 13.94 2.46 19.25
CA LYS A 150 15.27 1.82 19.27
C LYS A 150 15.23 0.31 19.02
N CYS A 151 14.25 -0.16 18.26
CA CYS A 151 14.15 -1.54 17.82
C CYS A 151 14.34 -1.59 16.31
N ASP A 152 15.52 -2.03 15.86
CA ASP A 152 15.79 -2.22 14.44
C ASP A 152 15.14 -3.54 13.97
N ARG A 153 14.62 -3.51 12.75
CA ARG A 153 13.89 -4.62 12.13
C ARG A 153 14.45 -4.90 10.75
N GLU A 154 14.37 -6.17 10.40
CA GLU A 154 14.69 -6.68 9.08
C GLU A 154 13.50 -7.51 8.59
N VAL A 155 13.05 -7.24 7.37
CA VAL A 155 12.04 -8.07 6.69
C VAL A 155 12.54 -8.37 5.29
N CYS A 156 12.69 -9.65 4.99
CA CYS A 156 13.07 -10.14 3.66
C CYS A 156 11.83 -10.57 2.89
N PHE A 157 11.77 -10.22 1.61
CA PHE A 157 10.82 -10.75 0.65
C PHE A 157 11.55 -11.48 -0.47
N VAL A 158 11.00 -12.62 -0.89
CA VAL A 158 11.49 -13.41 -2.03
C VAL A 158 10.40 -13.54 -3.08
N CYS A 159 10.78 -13.45 -4.35
CA CYS A 159 9.91 -13.61 -5.50
C CYS A 159 10.07 -15.01 -6.08
N VAL A 160 9.04 -15.84 -5.94
CA VAL A 160 9.01 -17.20 -6.49
C VAL A 160 7.88 -17.29 -7.51
N ASN A 161 8.21 -17.62 -8.75
CA ASN A 161 7.25 -17.70 -9.86
C ASN A 161 6.41 -16.42 -10.06
N GLY A 162 7.01 -15.25 -9.80
CA GLY A 162 6.34 -13.94 -9.90
C GLY A 162 5.51 -13.55 -8.68
N GLU A 163 5.52 -14.35 -7.61
CA GLU A 163 4.83 -14.03 -6.36
C GLU A 163 5.82 -13.70 -5.25
N TRP A 164 5.65 -12.52 -4.65
CA TRP A 164 6.42 -12.07 -3.50
C TRP A 164 5.84 -12.60 -2.19
N ARG A 165 6.68 -13.23 -1.37
CA ARG A 165 6.40 -13.71 0.00
C ARG A 165 7.45 -13.21 0.98
N ALA A 166 7.12 -13.14 2.26
CA ALA A 166 8.14 -12.98 3.29
C ALA A 166 9.04 -14.22 3.33
N ASP A 167 10.31 -13.99 3.66
CA ASP A 167 11.35 -15.00 3.88
C ASP A 167 11.83 -14.82 5.33
N GLY A 168 11.61 -15.82 6.19
CA GLY A 168 11.88 -15.73 7.62
C GLY A 168 11.28 -16.86 8.44
#